data_AF-A0A7C1NPZ0-F1
#
_entry.id   AF-A0A7C1NPZ0-F1
#
_cell.length_a   1.000
_cell.length_b   1.000
_cell.length_c   1.000
_cell.angle_alpha   90.00
_cell.angle_beta   90.00
_cell.angle_gamma   90.00
#
_symmetry.space_group_name_H-M   'P 1'
#
loop_
_entity.id
_entity.type
_entity.pdbx_description
1 polymer ?
#
loop_
_entity_poly.entity_id
_entity_poly.type
_entity_poly.pdbx_seq_one_letter_code
_entity_poly.pdbx_strand_id
1 'polypeptide(L)' 'MNKSSKTDWKRLSTMNDKNIDTSDIAELDDDFFHNAELKTPSKQPVTLRIDADVLTWFKAQGQGYQTRGQ' A
#
# COMPACT_ATOMS: atom_id res chain seq x y z
N MET A 1 -11.94 -10.20 21.24
CA MET A 1 -10.77 -10.04 22.13
C MET A 1 -9.78 -9.13 21.41
N ASN A 2 -9.65 -7.87 21.82
CA ASN A 2 -8.78 -6.90 21.14
C ASN A 2 -7.33 -7.12 21.63
N LYS A 3 -6.46 -7.69 20.78
CA LYS A 3 -5.05 -7.86 21.13
C LYS A 3 -4.38 -6.49 21.04
N SER A 4 -4.17 -5.84 22.18
CA SER A 4 -3.34 -4.64 22.24
C SER A 4 -1.93 -5.00 21.79
N SER A 5 -1.43 -4.26 20.80
CA SER A 5 -0.04 -4.39 20.36
C SER A 5 0.89 -4.11 21.55
N LYS A 6 1.92 -4.95 21.73
CA LYS A 6 2.97 -4.75 22.74
C LYS A 6 3.98 -3.67 22.35
N THR A 7 3.72 -2.98 21.24
CA THR A 7 4.62 -2.00 20.64
C THR A 7 4.40 -0.63 21.25
N ASP A 8 5.49 0.07 21.59
CA ASP A 8 5.45 1.46 22.04
C ASP A 8 5.31 2.40 20.85
N TRP A 9 4.06 2.65 20.45
CA TRP A 9 3.72 3.50 19.31
C TRP A 9 4.11 4.97 19.50
N LYS A 10 4.08 5.47 20.74
CA LYS A 10 4.41 6.88 21.04
C LYS A 10 5.91 7.14 20.85
N ARG A 11 6.74 6.16 21.23
CA ARG A 11 8.18 6.22 20.94
C ARG A 11 8.43 6.22 19.44
N LEU A 12 7.85 5.27 18.69
CA LEU A 12 8.07 5.17 17.24
C LEU A 12 7.57 6.42 16.49
N SER A 13 6.45 7.02 16.90
CA SER A 13 5.91 8.22 16.23
C SER A 13 6.75 9.49 16.41
N THR A 14 7.67 9.50 17.40
CA THR A 14 8.53 10.66 17.71
C THR A 14 10.00 10.41 17.37
N MET A 15 10.32 9.21 16.88
CA MET A 15 11.66 8.80 16.53
C MET A 15 12.06 9.41 15.18
N ASN A 16 13.24 10.02 15.13
CA ASN A 16 13.80 10.48 13.86
C ASN A 16 14.31 9.28 13.04
N ASP A 17 14.16 9.35 11.72
CA ASP A 17 14.57 8.30 10.77
C ASP A 17 16.03 7.85 10.96
N LYS A 18 16.94 8.80 11.25
CA LYS A 18 18.37 8.52 11.48
C LYS A 18 18.65 7.58 12.65
N ASN A 19 17.70 7.46 13.58
CA ASN A 19 17.85 6.62 14.75
C ASN A 19 17.31 5.20 14.50
N ILE A 20 16.65 4.95 13.36
CA ILE A 20 16.12 3.64 13.01
C ILE A 20 17.31 2.71 12.72
N ASP A 21 17.37 1.60 13.43
CA ASP A 21 18.37 0.57 13.21
C ASP A 21 17.98 -0.25 11.99
N THR A 22 18.81 -0.19 10.94
CA THR A 22 18.67 -0.96 9.71
C THR A 22 19.84 -1.93 9.51
N SER A 23 20.62 -2.21 10.57
CA SER A 23 21.80 -3.07 10.47
C SER A 23 21.52 -4.51 10.00
N ASP A 24 20.27 -4.95 10.13
CA ASP A 24 19.76 -6.24 9.65
C ASP A 24 19.36 -6.24 8.17
N ILE A 25 19.20 -5.06 7.55
CA ILE A 25 18.73 -4.90 6.18
C ILE A 25 19.68 -3.96 5.44
N ALA A 26 20.57 -4.54 4.64
CA ALA A 26 21.46 -3.77 3.77
C ALA A 26 20.66 -2.92 2.77
N GLU A 27 21.19 -1.74 2.45
CA GLU A 27 20.63 -0.89 1.39
C GLU A 27 20.76 -1.59 0.03
N LEU A 28 19.72 -1.44 -0.81
CA LEU A 28 19.71 -1.99 -2.16
C LEU A 28 20.41 -1.01 -3.10
N ASP A 29 21.40 -1.48 -3.84
CA ASP A 29 22.19 -0.68 -4.78
C ASP A 29 21.73 -0.85 -6.24
N ASP A 30 22.34 -0.10 -7.15
CA ASP A 30 22.01 -0.16 -8.58
C ASP A 30 22.24 -1.55 -9.17
N ASP A 31 23.22 -2.31 -8.66
CA ASP A 31 23.52 -3.68 -9.09
C ASP A 31 22.37 -4.64 -8.74
N PHE A 32 21.74 -4.46 -7.57
CA PHE A 32 20.52 -5.20 -7.21
C PHE A 32 19.40 -4.97 -8.24
N PHE A 33 19.23 -3.73 -8.71
CA PHE A 33 18.18 -3.38 -9.67
C PHE A 33 18.54 -3.70 -11.13
N HIS A 34 19.81 -4.00 -11.44
CA HIS A 34 20.26 -4.25 -12.81
C HIS A 34 19.46 -5.37 -13.52
N ASN A 35 19.08 -6.40 -12.76
CA ASN A 35 18.29 -7.54 -13.27
C ASN A 35 16.86 -7.56 -12.72
N ALA A 36 16.42 -6.48 -12.05
CA ALA A 36 15.08 -6.42 -11.49
C ALA A 36 14.04 -6.29 -12.62
N GLU A 37 13.13 -7.25 -12.69
CA GLU A 37 12.03 -7.23 -13.65
C GLU A 37 10.76 -6.67 -13.01
N LEU A 38 10.28 -5.53 -13.50
CA LEU A 38 8.98 -5.01 -13.09
C LEU A 38 7.86 -5.86 -13.70
N LYS A 39 7.23 -6.70 -12.88
CA LYS A 39 6.07 -7.49 -13.29
C LYS A 39 4.78 -6.74 -13.01
N THR A 40 4.22 -6.11 -14.04
CA THR A 40 2.86 -5.58 -14.00
C THR A 40 1.91 -6.61 -14.61
N PRO A 41 1.11 -7.33 -13.79
CA PRO A 41 0.16 -8.29 -14.33
C PRO A 41 -0.86 -7.57 -15.23
N SER A 42 -1.23 -8.21 -16.33
CA SER A 42 -2.27 -7.69 -17.22
C SER A 42 -3.58 -7.56 -16.46
N LYS A 43 -4.23 -6.40 -16.58
CA LYS A 43 -5.55 -6.15 -15.98
C LYS A 43 -6.58 -7.10 -16.60
N GLN A 44 -7.29 -7.84 -15.76
CA GLN A 44 -8.38 -8.70 -16.18
C GLN A 44 -9.72 -7.99 -15.93
N PRO A 45 -10.60 -7.86 -16.93
CA PRO A 45 -11.91 -7.29 -16.72
C PRO A 45 -12.76 -8.24 -15.84
N VAL A 46 -13.35 -7.70 -14.78
CA VAL A 46 -14.29 -8.43 -13.91
C VAL A 46 -15.64 -7.72 -13.88
N THR A 47 -16.72 -8.49 -13.91
CA THR A 47 -18.10 -7.98 -13.79
C THR A 47 -18.64 -8.33 -12.42
N LEU A 48 -18.93 -7.32 -11.59
CA LEU A 48 -19.50 -7.47 -10.25
C LEU A 48 -20.78 -6.64 -10.12
N ARG A 49 -21.76 -7.14 -9.38
CA ARG A 49 -22.95 -6.38 -8.97
C ARG A 49 -22.67 -5.66 -7.66
N ILE A 50 -22.97 -4.37 -7.61
CA ILE A 50 -22.78 -3.49 -6.46
C ILE A 50 -24.11 -2.80 -6.19
N ASP A 51 -24.46 -2.61 -4.92
CA ASP A 51 -25.65 -1.87 -4.52
C ASP A 51 -25.60 -0.41 -5.03
N ALA A 52 -26.77 0.13 -5.38
CA ALA A 52 -26.88 1.45 -6.00
C ALA A 52 -26.31 2.58 -5.12
N ASP A 53 -26.47 2.48 -3.80
CA ASP A 53 -25.99 3.48 -2.85
C ASP A 53 -24.45 3.49 -2.75
N VAL A 54 -23.85 2.30 -2.77
CA VAL A 54 -22.39 2.13 -2.79
C VAL A 54 -21.82 2.70 -4.08
N LEU A 55 -22.45 2.41 -5.23
CA LEU A 55 -22.04 2.98 -6.52
C LEU A 55 -22.11 4.52 -6.53
N THR A 56 -23.16 5.08 -5.91
CA THR A 56 -23.36 6.53 -5.81
C THR A 56 -22.29 7.18 -4.94
N TRP A 57 -21.95 6.56 -3.80
CA TRP A 57 -20.85 7.00 -2.94
C TRP A 57 -19.50 6.98 -3.67
N PHE A 58 -19.19 5.90 -4.41
CA PHE A 58 -17.95 5.80 -5.18
C PHE A 58 -17.84 6.88 -6.27
N LYS A 59 -18.95 7.21 -6.95
CA LYS A 59 -18.99 8.28 -7.95
C LYS A 59 -18.74 9.66 -7.34
N ALA A 60 -19.19 9.89 -6.10
CA ALA A 60 -18.97 11.16 -5.40
C ALA A 60 -17.48 11.40 -5.03
N GLN A 61 -16.65 10.35 -5.01
CA GLN A 61 -15.20 10.44 -4.73
C GLN A 61 -14.37 10.97 -5.92
N GLY A 62 -15.00 11.30 -7.06
CA GLY A 62 -14.37 11.97 -8.20
C GLY A 62 -14.12 11.07 -9.42
N GLN A 63 -13.42 11.64 -10.40
CA GLN A 63 -13.09 10.95 -11.66
C GLN A 63 -12.24 9.70 -11.39
N GLY A 64 -12.59 8.62 -12.11
CA GLY A 64 -11.88 7.36 -12.04
C GLY A 64 -12.39 6.34 -11.01
N TYR A 65 -13.63 6.45 -10.54
CA TYR A 65 -14.22 5.38 -9.70
C TYR A 65 -14.20 3.99 -10.38
N GLN A 66 -14.21 3.95 -11.71
CA GLN A 66 -14.06 2.72 -12.51
C GLN A 66 -12.58 2.37 -12.79
N THR A 67 -11.67 3.35 -12.69
CA THR A 67 -10.23 3.20 -12.93
C THR A 67 -9.39 3.17 -11.65
N ARG A 68 -9.97 3.24 -10.44
CA ARG A 68 -9.23 3.12 -9.17
C ARG A 68 -8.85 1.67 -8.81
N GLY A 69 -9.24 0.71 -9.64
CA GLY A 69 -8.64 -0.63 -9.72
C GLY A 69 -7.58 -0.75 -10.83
N GLN A 70 -6.92 0.36 -11.19
CA GLN A 70 -5.81 0.40 -12.16
C GLN A 70 -4.47 0.45 -11.44
#